data_AF-A0A672YM77-F1
#
_entry.id   AF-A0A672YM77-F1
#
_cell.length_a   1.000
_cell.length_b   1.000
_cell.length_c   1.000
_cell.angle_alpha   90.00
_cell.angle_beta   90.00
_cell.angle_gamma   90.00
#
_symmetry.space_group_name_H-M   'P 1'
#
loop_
_entity.id
_entity.type
_entity.pdbx_description
1 polymer ?
#
loop_
_entity_poly.entity_id
_entity_poly.type
_entity_poly.pdbx_seq_one_letter_code
_entity_poly.pdbx_strand_id
1 'polypeptide(L)'
;RVTMRVLVLLGLCLSLHTCGSFPNRDEQVCVCLDQDPVCGSDGTTYLNRCQFREAAFSDPDLRTRGKGPCKTGKDPDPGHSVRVSDRDRVSQSGSGLDFSPGSG
;
A
#
# COMPACT_ATOMS: atom_id res chain seq x y z
N ARG A 1 -1.85 -59.69 26.72
CA ARG A 1 -1.04 -59.68 25.47
C ARG A 1 -1.59 -58.56 24.60
N VAL A 2 -0.98 -57.38 24.64
CA VAL A 2 -1.36 -56.27 23.75
C VAL A 2 -1.02 -56.73 22.34
N THR A 3 -2.02 -56.86 21.47
CA THR A 3 -1.77 -57.32 20.10
C THR A 3 -0.88 -56.30 19.39
N MET A 4 0.10 -56.75 18.60
CA MET A 4 0.99 -55.88 17.81
C MET A 4 0.23 -54.79 17.05
N ARG A 5 -1.00 -55.08 16.59
CA ARG A 5 -1.90 -54.12 15.92
C ARG A 5 -2.31 -52.94 16.81
N VAL A 6 -2.50 -53.15 18.10
CA VAL A 6 -2.85 -52.09 19.07
C VAL A 6 -1.64 -51.17 19.33
N LEU A 7 -0.43 -51.73 19.38
CA LEU A 7 0.81 -50.93 19.51
C LEU A 7 1.06 -50.08 18.26
N VAL A 8 0.78 -50.63 17.07
CA VAL A 8 0.92 -49.91 15.79
C VAL A 8 -0.10 -48.78 15.66
N LEU A 9 -1.36 -48.99 16.05
CA LEU A 9 -2.40 -47.94 16.02
C LEU A 9 -2.11 -46.81 17.01
N LEU A 10 -1.66 -47.13 18.23
CA LEU A 10 -1.25 -46.12 19.23
C LEU A 10 -0.01 -45.34 18.76
N GLY A 11 0.96 -46.02 18.14
CA GLY A 11 2.16 -45.39 17.56
C GLY A 11 1.87 -44.49 16.36
N LEU A 12 0.97 -44.89 15.46
CA LEU A 12 0.51 -44.05 14.35
C LEU A 12 -0.25 -42.81 14.86
N CYS A 13 -1.06 -42.94 15.91
CA CYS A 13 -1.71 -41.80 16.54
C CYS A 13 -0.71 -40.82 17.16
N LEU A 14 0.37 -41.28 17.81
CA LEU A 14 1.44 -40.42 18.32
C LEU A 14 2.25 -39.74 17.21
N SER A 15 2.38 -40.41 16.05
CA SER A 15 3.07 -39.89 14.86
C SER A 15 2.23 -38.88 14.07
N LEU A 16 0.90 -39.00 14.10
CA LEU A 16 -0.04 -38.05 13.50
C LEU A 16 -0.42 -36.89 14.44
N HIS A 17 0.04 -36.91 15.69
CA HIS A 17 -0.15 -35.83 16.67
C HIS A 17 1.09 -34.97 16.92
N THR A 18 2.12 -35.03 16.06
CA THR A 18 2.97 -33.85 15.93
C THR A 18 2.18 -32.79 15.17
N CYS A 19 1.29 -32.10 15.88
CA CYS A 19 1.03 -30.70 15.56
C CYS A 19 2.38 -30.03 15.77
N GLY A 20 3.19 -30.03 14.72
CA GLY A 20 4.38 -29.20 14.65
C GLY A 20 3.86 -27.80 14.85
N SER A 21 4.04 -27.27 16.06
CA SER A 21 3.86 -25.88 16.36
C SER A 21 4.63 -25.12 15.29
N PHE A 22 3.94 -24.52 14.33
CA PHE A 22 4.55 -23.58 13.40
C PHE A 22 5.05 -22.43 14.27
N PRO A 23 6.35 -22.33 14.61
CA PRO A 23 6.84 -21.22 15.39
C PRO A 23 7.22 -20.15 14.39
N ASN A 24 6.23 -19.70 13.61
CA ASN A 24 6.29 -18.39 13.01
C ASN A 24 4.92 -17.97 12.47
N ARG A 25 4.13 -17.32 13.34
CA ARG A 25 3.16 -16.34 12.87
C ARG A 25 3.95 -15.06 12.55
N ASP A 26 4.82 -15.14 11.55
CA ASP A 26 5.26 -13.95 10.86
C ASP A 26 3.99 -13.36 10.26
N GLU A 27 3.62 -12.19 10.76
CA GLU A 27 2.51 -11.38 10.29
C GLU A 27 2.66 -11.17 8.78
N GLN A 28 1.98 -11.99 7.98
CA GLN A 28 2.00 -11.86 6.53
C GLN A 28 1.20 -10.61 6.15
N VAL A 29 1.91 -9.49 6.01
CA VAL A 29 1.36 -8.25 5.47
C VAL A 29 1.31 -8.37 3.95
N CYS A 30 0.10 -8.40 3.38
CA CYS A 30 -0.07 -8.30 1.94
C CYS A 30 0.23 -6.86 1.50
N VAL A 31 1.31 -6.67 0.73
CA VAL A 31 1.66 -5.37 0.16
C VAL A 31 1.29 -5.34 -1.31
N CYS A 32 0.75 -4.20 -1.73
CA CYS A 32 0.41 -3.97 -3.13
C CYS A 32 1.57 -3.38 -3.90
N LEU A 33 2.02 -4.13 -4.90
CA LEU A 33 3.17 -3.77 -5.75
C LEU A 33 2.78 -2.76 -6.85
N ASP A 34 1.54 -2.83 -7.36
CA ASP A 34 1.02 -1.90 -8.37
C ASP A 34 0.59 -0.59 -7.70
N GLN A 35 1.51 0.36 -7.57
CA GLN A 35 1.25 1.70 -7.00
C GLN A 35 0.72 2.73 -8.01
N ASP A 36 0.41 2.30 -9.23
CA ASP A 36 -0.13 3.18 -10.24
C ASP A 36 -1.57 3.63 -9.87
N PRO A 37 -1.86 4.94 -9.91
CA PRO A 37 -3.19 5.44 -9.64
C PRO A 37 -4.18 5.04 -10.74
N VAL A 38 -5.44 4.86 -10.35
CA VAL A 38 -6.54 4.43 -11.23
C VAL A 38 -7.75 5.32 -11.02
N CYS A 39 -8.38 5.75 -12.11
CA CYS A 39 -9.63 6.50 -12.05
C CYS A 39 -10.82 5.54 -12.10
N GLY A 40 -11.67 5.57 -11.09
CA GLY A 40 -12.92 4.81 -11.03
C GLY A 40 -14.04 5.44 -11.84
N SER A 41 -15.07 4.65 -12.16
CA SER A 41 -16.28 5.09 -12.85
C SER A 41 -17.10 6.06 -12.00
N ASP A 42 -16.99 5.92 -10.67
CA ASP A 42 -17.51 6.80 -9.63
C ASP A 42 -16.83 8.18 -9.59
N GLY A 43 -15.73 8.37 -10.34
CA GLY A 43 -14.95 9.60 -10.36
C GLY A 43 -13.93 9.71 -9.23
N THR A 44 -13.72 8.64 -8.47
CA THR A 44 -12.71 8.58 -7.40
C THR A 44 -11.37 8.14 -7.97
N THR A 45 -10.30 8.83 -7.56
CA THR A 45 -8.93 8.39 -7.83
C THR A 45 -8.49 7.40 -6.75
N TYR A 46 -8.24 6.16 -7.14
CA TYR A 46 -7.64 5.15 -6.29
C TYR A 46 -6.12 5.22 -6.41
N LEU A 47 -5.42 5.29 -5.28
CA LEU A 47 -3.96 5.52 -5.26
C LEU A 47 -3.16 4.35 -5.84
N ASN A 48 -3.76 3.16 -5.82
CA ASN A 48 -3.16 1.94 -6.35
C ASN A 48 -4.24 0.98 -6.84
N ARG A 49 -3.83 0.00 -7.63
CA ARG A 49 -4.77 -0.96 -8.24
C ARG A 49 -5.44 -1.88 -7.21
N CYS A 50 -4.82 -2.11 -6.06
CA CYS A 50 -5.40 -2.94 -5.01
C CYS A 50 -6.57 -2.24 -4.30
N GLN A 51 -6.43 -0.97 -3.98
CA GLN A 51 -7.51 -0.17 -3.40
C GLN A 51 -8.72 -0.13 -4.34
N PHE A 52 -8.48 0.04 -5.64
CA PHE A 52 -9.55 -0.06 -6.65
C PHE A 52 -10.23 -1.44 -6.60
N ARG A 53 -9.45 -2.52 -6.49
CA ARG A 53 -10.00 -3.88 -6.46
C ARG A 53 -10.80 -4.17 -5.19
N GLU A 54 -10.34 -3.67 -4.05
CA GLU A 54 -11.05 -3.77 -2.78
C GLU A 54 -12.40 -3.04 -2.85
N ALA A 55 -12.41 -1.83 -3.41
CA ALA A 55 -13.65 -1.09 -3.64
C ALA A 55 -14.57 -1.82 -4.65
N ALA A 56 -14.02 -2.36 -5.74
CA ALA A 56 -14.78 -3.12 -6.73
C ALA A 56 -15.32 -4.46 -6.20
N PHE A 57 -14.74 -4.97 -5.12
CA PHE A 57 -15.29 -6.13 -4.42
C PHE A 57 -16.55 -5.77 -3.64
N SER A 58 -16.62 -4.53 -3.14
CA SER A 58 -17.78 -4.02 -2.39
C SER A 58 -18.86 -3.42 -3.30
N ASP A 59 -18.47 -2.87 -4.44
CA ASP A 59 -19.35 -2.26 -5.44
C ASP A 59 -19.15 -2.94 -6.82
N PRO A 60 -20.08 -3.80 -7.25
CA PRO A 60 -19.97 -4.52 -8.53
C PRO A 60 -20.14 -3.63 -9.76
N ASP A 61 -20.70 -2.42 -9.63
CA ASP A 61 -20.86 -1.48 -10.73
C ASP A 61 -19.61 -0.60 -10.94
N LEU A 62 -18.69 -0.61 -9.98
CA LEU A 62 -17.42 0.10 -10.07
C LEU A 62 -16.53 -0.47 -11.17
N ARG A 63 -16.30 0.35 -12.21
CA ARG A 63 -15.41 0.03 -13.34
C ARG A 63 -14.27 1.02 -13.42
N THR A 64 -13.18 0.62 -14.06
CA THR A 64 -12.08 1.56 -14.34
C THR A 64 -12.50 2.51 -15.45
N ARG A 65 -12.48 3.81 -15.18
CA ARG A 65 -12.68 4.87 -16.19
C ARG A 65 -11.41 5.14 -16.99
N GLY A 66 -10.24 5.03 -16.37
CA GLY A 66 -8.95 5.26 -17.04
C GLY A 66 -7.74 4.87 -16.19
N LYS A 67 -6.59 4.70 -16.86
CA LYS A 67 -5.28 4.57 -16.20
C LYS A 67 -4.81 5.95 -15.74
N GLY A 68 -4.25 6.04 -14.54
CA GLY A 68 -3.87 7.30 -13.92
C GLY A 68 -4.99 7.90 -13.06
N PRO A 69 -4.73 9.04 -12.41
CA PRO A 69 -5.71 9.70 -11.57
C PRO A 69 -6.89 10.24 -12.39
N CYS A 70 -8.04 10.41 -11.74
CA CYS A 70 -9.14 11.15 -12.36
C CYS A 70 -8.70 12.59 -12.59
N LYS A 71 -9.04 13.12 -13.77
CA LYS A 71 -8.79 14.52 -14.13
C LYS A 71 -9.64 15.39 -13.20
N THR A 72 -9.02 15.95 -12.17
CA THR A 72 -9.68 17.00 -11.39
C THR A 72 -9.48 18.30 -12.15
N GLY A 73 -10.47 19.18 -12.15
CA GLY A 73 -10.33 20.53 -12.77
C GLY A 73 -9.32 21.45 -12.06
N LYS A 74 -8.36 20.87 -11.31
CA LYS A 74 -7.33 21.55 -10.51
C LYS A 74 -5.94 20.93 -10.67
N ASP A 75 -5.72 20.03 -11.63
CA ASP A 75 -4.36 19.75 -12.06
C ASP A 75 -3.85 20.98 -12.82
N PRO A 76 -2.73 21.60 -12.40
CA PRO A 76 -2.12 22.70 -13.13
C PRO A 76 -1.67 22.16 -14.48
N ASP A 77 -2.45 22.47 -15.50
CA ASP A 77 -2.09 22.31 -16.89
C ASP A 77 -0.69 22.93 -17.11
N PRO A 78 0.28 22.22 -17.71
CA PRO A 78 1.60 22.77 -18.00
C PRO A 78 1.57 23.97 -18.98
N GLY A 79 0.39 24.39 -19.45
CA GLY A 79 0.15 25.60 -20.24
C GLY A 79 -0.67 26.70 -19.55
N HIS A 80 -1.08 26.55 -18.29
CA HIS A 80 -1.76 27.62 -17.55
C HIS A 80 -0.82 28.28 -16.55
N SER A 81 -0.31 29.45 -16.93
CA SER A 81 0.39 30.34 -16.00
C SER A 81 -0.54 30.74 -14.85
N VAL A 82 -0.37 30.09 -13.70
CA VAL A 82 -0.95 30.57 -12.45
C VAL A 82 -0.33 31.94 -12.21
N ARG A 83 -1.14 33.00 -12.37
CA ARG A 83 -0.77 34.34 -11.94
C ARG A 83 -0.68 34.30 -10.42
N VAL A 84 0.50 34.03 -9.89
CA VAL A 84 0.75 34.13 -8.45
C VAL A 84 0.53 35.61 -8.10
N SER A 85 -0.52 35.90 -7.33
CA SER A 85 -0.70 37.24 -6.78
C SER A 85 0.41 37.50 -5.76
N ASP A 86 1.03 38.68 -5.81
CA ASP A 86 2.20 39.07 -5.01
C ASP A 86 2.03 38.91 -3.47
N ARG A 87 0.84 38.59 -2.98
CA ARG A 87 0.58 38.32 -1.56
C ARG A 87 1.05 36.93 -1.09
N ASP A 88 1.30 35.99 -2.00
CA ASP A 88 1.80 34.65 -1.65
C ASP A 88 3.34 34.57 -1.63
N ARG A 89 4.03 35.69 -1.86
CA ARG A 89 5.49 35.78 -1.75
C ARG A 89 5.86 35.90 -0.27
N VAL A 90 6.17 34.77 0.37
CA VAL A 90 6.81 34.78 1.69
C VAL A 90 8.10 35.60 1.58
N SER A 91 8.18 36.72 2.30
CA SER A 91 9.47 37.40 2.50
C SER A 91 10.35 36.42 3.26
N GLN A 92 11.31 35.81 2.56
CA GLN A 92 12.40 35.09 3.20
C GLN A 92 13.30 36.10 3.92
N SER A 93 12.85 36.60 5.07
CA SER A 93 13.77 37.04 6.12
C SER A 93 14.22 35.81 6.88
N GLY A 94 14.89 34.88 6.17
CA GLY A 94 15.65 33.80 6.77
C GLY A 94 17.05 34.35 7.04
N SER A 95 17.38 34.55 8.30
CA SER A 95 18.74 34.83 8.75
C SER A 95 19.67 33.71 8.27
N GLY A 96 20.50 34.01 7.26
CA GLY A 96 21.55 33.12 6.80
C GLY A 96 22.56 32.88 7.92
N LEU A 97 22.70 31.64 8.35
CA LEU A 97 23.82 31.18 9.16
C LEU A 97 24.97 30.97 8.18
N ASP A 98 25.93 31.89 8.19
CA ASP A 98 27.17 31.80 7.42
C ASP A 98 28.04 30.67 8.00
N PHE A 99 28.12 29.54 7.30
CA PHE A 99 29.08 28.48 7.60
C PHE A 99 30.38 28.78 6.86
N SER A 100 31.30 29.47 7.53
CA SER A 100 32.70 29.54 7.09
C SER A 100 33.35 28.15 7.22
N PRO A 101 33.97 27.59 6.17
CA PRO A 101 34.74 26.36 6.30
C PRO A 101 36.06 26.68 7.01
N GLY A 102 36.20 26.17 8.24
CA GLY A 102 37.44 26.23 9.00
C GLY A 102 38.57 25.48 8.30
N SER A 103 39.72 26.13 8.18
CA SER A 103 40.96 25.54 7.70
C SER A 103 41.52 24.57 8.74
N GLY A 104 41.87 23.35 8.32
CA GLY A 104 42.58 22.34 9.11
C GLY A 104 43.42 21.48 8.19
#